data_AF-A0A940TYH9-F1
#
_entry.id   AF-A0A940TYH9-F1
#
_cell.length_a   1.000
_cell.length_b   1.000
_cell.length_c   1.000
_cell.angle_alpha   90.00
_cell.angle_beta   90.00
_cell.angle_gamma   90.00
#
_symmetry.space_group_name_H-M   'P 1'
#
loop_
_entity.id
_entity.type
_entity.pdbx_description
1 polymer ?
#
loop_
_entity_poly.entity_id
_entity_poly.type
_entity_poly.pdbx_seq_one_letter_code
_entity_poly.pdbx_strand_id
1 'polypeptide(L)'
;MSNAKQINELFGKPLTVINLGLESMAQSVSMQGTPVVEIDWRPPVEGIDHLTTTRQGIDIDAANQEACERIKTGRPVLVGMGIAREIIPGMHDRLILHAGPPISWERMCGPQRGAVMGALIYEGLAQDEKDA
;
A
#
# COMPACT_ATOMS: atom_id res chain seq x y z
N MET A 1 -25.94 -24.12 -25.41
CA MET A 1 -25.47 -23.55 -26.70
C MET A 1 -26.05 -22.16 -27.03
N SER A 2 -26.88 -21.54 -26.17
CA SER A 2 -27.55 -20.24 -26.45
C SER A 2 -26.69 -19.00 -26.10
N ASN A 3 -25.93 -19.01 -24.99
CA ASN A 3 -25.15 -17.84 -24.54
C ASN A 3 -23.99 -17.45 -25.46
N ALA A 4 -23.35 -18.40 -26.14
CA ALA A 4 -22.23 -18.12 -27.05
C ALA A 4 -22.68 -17.31 -28.29
N LYS A 5 -23.92 -17.54 -28.76
CA LYS A 5 -24.50 -16.77 -29.87
C LYS A 5 -24.80 -15.33 -29.45
N GLN A 6 -25.35 -15.12 -28.25
CA GLN A 6 -25.61 -13.78 -27.71
C GLN A 6 -24.35 -12.97 -27.46
N ILE A 7 -23.28 -13.60 -26.96
CA ILE A 7 -21.98 -12.93 -26.77
C ILE A 7 -21.38 -12.51 -28.11
N ASN A 8 -21.44 -13.36 -29.13
CA ASN A 8 -20.96 -13.01 -30.47
C ASN A 8 -21.80 -11.92 -31.14
N GLU A 9 -23.12 -11.89 -30.90
CA GLU A 9 -24.00 -10.81 -31.35
C GLU A 9 -23.70 -9.45 -30.67
N LEU A 10 -23.22 -9.46 -29.42
CA LEU A 10 -22.79 -8.26 -28.71
C LEU A 10 -21.56 -7.62 -29.36
N PHE A 11 -20.58 -8.43 -29.75
CA PHE A 11 -19.36 -7.97 -30.43
C PHE A 11 -19.56 -7.58 -31.90
N GLY A 12 -20.72 -7.92 -32.49
CA GLY A 12 -21.09 -7.54 -33.85
C GLY A 12 -21.74 -6.16 -33.98
N LYS A 13 -21.96 -5.45 -32.86
CA LYS A 13 -22.59 -4.13 -32.82
C LYS A 13 -21.60 -3.07 -32.31
N PRO A 14 -21.80 -1.78 -32.66
CA PRO A 14 -21.02 -0.70 -32.07
C PRO A 14 -21.12 -0.72 -30.54
N LEU A 15 -19.97 -0.84 -29.86
CA LEU A 15 -19.89 -0.83 -28.40
C LEU A 15 -20.02 0.61 -27.89
N THR A 16 -20.77 0.79 -26.80
CA THR A 16 -20.78 2.03 -26.01
C THR A 16 -20.23 1.71 -24.64
N VAL A 17 -19.14 2.35 -24.26
CA VAL A 17 -18.46 2.14 -22.97
C VAL A 17 -18.99 3.13 -21.95
N ILE A 18 -19.22 2.67 -20.72
CA ILE A 18 -19.52 3.55 -19.57
C ILE A 18 -18.29 3.53 -18.67
N ASN A 19 -17.67 4.70 -18.45
CA ASN A 19 -16.57 4.86 -17.52
C ASN A 19 -17.07 5.35 -16.15
N LEU A 20 -16.69 4.63 -15.10
CA LEU A 20 -16.91 4.97 -13.69
C LEU A 20 -15.55 4.88 -12.99
N GLY A 21 -14.83 6.00 -12.88
CA GLY A 21 -13.49 6.00 -12.31
C GLY A 21 -12.60 7.09 -12.89
N LEU A 22 -11.31 6.79 -13.05
CA LEU A 22 -10.33 7.75 -13.53
C LEU A 22 -10.63 8.18 -14.97
N GLU A 23 -10.53 9.48 -15.21
CA GLU A 23 -10.72 10.11 -16.53
C GLU A 23 -9.79 9.52 -17.60
N SER A 24 -8.56 9.15 -17.21
CA SER A 24 -7.56 8.57 -18.12
C SER A 24 -8.03 7.27 -18.81
N MET A 25 -8.91 6.51 -18.16
CA MET A 25 -9.51 5.31 -18.75
C MET A 25 -10.53 5.67 -19.85
N ALA A 26 -11.38 6.68 -19.61
CA ALA A 26 -12.30 7.18 -20.64
C ALA A 26 -11.54 7.76 -21.84
N GLN A 27 -10.50 8.55 -21.60
CA GLN A 27 -9.64 9.12 -22.64
C GLN A 27 -9.02 8.03 -23.52
N SER A 28 -8.49 6.96 -22.91
CA SER A 28 -7.89 5.83 -23.63
C SER A 28 -8.88 5.12 -24.57
N VAL A 29 -10.15 5.00 -24.15
CA VAL A 29 -11.23 4.40 -24.95
C VAL A 29 -11.66 5.34 -26.08
N SER A 30 -11.81 6.64 -25.78
CA SER A 30 -12.18 7.67 -26.77
C SER A 30 -11.15 7.77 -27.89
N MET A 31 -9.85 7.72 -27.57
CA MET A 31 -8.75 7.76 -28.55
C MET A 31 -8.80 6.59 -29.55
N GLN A 32 -9.45 5.48 -29.20
CA GLN A 32 -9.64 4.34 -30.10
C GLN A 32 -10.90 4.48 -30.98
N GLY A 33 -11.56 5.65 -30.96
CA GLY A 33 -12.77 5.91 -31.73
C GLY A 33 -14.01 5.21 -31.20
N THR A 34 -13.96 4.67 -29.97
CA THR A 34 -15.10 4.00 -29.34
C THR A 34 -15.93 5.01 -28.54
N PRO A 35 -17.26 5.09 -28.73
CA PRO A 35 -18.13 5.93 -27.92
C PRO A 35 -18.00 5.58 -26.43
N VAL A 36 -17.68 6.58 -25.61
CA VAL A 36 -17.56 6.45 -24.15
C VAL A 36 -18.41 7.51 -23.46
N VAL A 37 -19.19 7.08 -22.47
CA VAL A 37 -19.93 7.94 -21.54
C VAL A 37 -19.15 7.94 -20.24
N GLU A 38 -18.56 9.07 -19.90
CA GLU A 38 -17.93 9.28 -18.61
C GLU A 38 -18.98 9.73 -17.59
N ILE A 39 -19.06 9.00 -16.49
CA ILE A 39 -19.94 9.34 -15.38
C ILE A 39 -19.07 9.90 -14.26
N ASP A 40 -19.27 11.18 -13.90
CA ASP A 40 -18.73 11.80 -12.68
C ASP A 40 -19.51 11.27 -11.46
N TRP A 41 -19.43 9.96 -11.26
CA TRP A 41 -20.04 9.33 -10.10
C TRP A 41 -19.23 9.69 -8.87
N ARG A 42 -19.94 10.18 -7.85
CA ARG A 42 -19.39 10.43 -6.53
C ARG A 42 -20.26 9.73 -5.49
N PRO A 43 -19.69 9.26 -4.37
CA PRO A 43 -20.49 8.80 -3.24
C PRO A 43 -21.51 9.87 -2.84
N PRO A 44 -22.74 9.51 -2.46
CA PRO A 44 -23.71 10.47 -1.94
C PRO A 44 -23.10 11.21 -0.76
N VAL A 45 -22.94 12.54 -0.87
CA VAL A 45 -22.38 13.37 0.20
C VAL A 45 -23.45 13.85 1.18
N GLU A 46 -24.73 13.84 0.78
CA GLU A 46 -25.85 14.20 1.63
C GLU A 46 -26.12 13.11 2.68
N GLY A 47 -26.31 13.52 3.94
CA GLY A 47 -26.69 12.63 5.04
C GLY A 47 -25.55 11.81 5.64
N ILE A 48 -24.30 12.04 5.24
CA ILE A 48 -23.13 11.46 5.91
C ILE A 48 -22.60 12.46 6.92
N ASP A 49 -22.90 12.24 8.20
CA ASP A 49 -22.32 13.03 9.28
C ASP A 49 -20.79 12.84 9.30
N HIS A 50 -20.07 13.95 9.38
CA HIS A 50 -18.63 13.88 9.53
C HIS A 50 -18.29 13.34 10.92
N LEU A 51 -17.46 12.30 10.97
CA LEU A 51 -16.97 11.79 12.23
C LEU A 51 -15.96 12.79 12.81
N THR A 52 -16.42 13.67 13.71
CA THR A 52 -15.58 14.65 14.42
C THR A 52 -15.11 14.14 15.78
N THR A 53 -15.67 13.04 16.26
CA THR A 53 -15.35 12.47 17.58
C THR A 53 -15.23 10.96 17.49
N THR A 54 -14.21 10.39 18.14
CA THR A 54 -14.07 8.93 18.23
C THR A 54 -15.14 8.33 19.15
N ARG A 55 -15.29 6.99 19.13
CA ARG A 55 -16.18 6.28 20.05
C ARG A 55 -15.85 6.53 21.54
N GLN A 56 -14.61 6.92 21.86
CA GLN A 56 -14.20 7.27 23.23
C GLN A 56 -14.41 8.75 23.57
N GLY A 57 -15.01 9.56 22.70
CA GLY A 57 -15.24 10.98 22.97
C GLY A 57 -14.05 11.89 22.65
N ILE A 58 -13.06 11.41 21.88
CA ILE A 58 -11.89 12.21 21.51
C ILE A 58 -12.23 13.06 20.30
N ASP A 59 -12.03 14.37 20.40
CA ASP A 59 -12.09 15.31 19.27
C ASP A 59 -10.97 14.99 18.27
N ILE A 60 -11.36 14.60 17.06
CA ILE A 60 -10.45 14.13 16.01
C ILE A 60 -9.60 15.29 15.47
N ASP A 61 -10.17 16.48 15.33
CA ASP A 61 -9.46 17.64 14.78
C ASP A 61 -8.40 18.13 15.76
N ALA A 62 -8.75 18.21 17.04
CA ALA A 62 -7.79 18.56 18.09
C ALA A 62 -6.66 17.53 18.18
N ALA A 63 -6.98 16.22 18.11
CA ALA A 63 -5.97 15.16 18.14
C ALA A 63 -5.04 15.19 16.91
N ASN A 64 -5.60 15.42 15.72
CA ASN A 64 -4.84 15.55 14.48
C ASN A 64 -3.93 16.78 14.49
N GLN A 65 -4.43 17.91 15.01
CA GLN A 65 -3.64 19.13 15.13
C GLN A 65 -2.40 18.88 16.00
N GLU A 66 -2.57 18.32 17.20
CA GLU A 66 -1.46 17.98 18.10
C GLU A 66 -0.45 17.02 17.44
N ALA A 67 -0.94 15.97 16.78
CA ALA A 67 -0.08 15.01 16.09
C ALA A 67 0.74 15.68 14.97
N CYS A 68 0.10 16.51 14.15
CA CYS A 68 0.76 17.24 13.08
C CYS A 68 1.76 18.26 13.62
N GLU A 69 1.42 18.98 14.69
CA GLU A 69 2.32 19.94 15.33
C GLU A 69 3.60 19.25 15.81
N ARG A 70 3.50 18.13 16.55
CA ARG A 70 4.68 17.36 17.00
C ARG A 70 5.59 16.94 15.85
N ILE A 71 5.01 16.44 14.75
CA ILE A 71 5.77 16.03 13.57
C ILE A 71 6.46 17.24 12.93
N LYS A 72 5.74 18.36 12.76
CA LYS A 72 6.26 19.57 12.10
C LYS A 72 7.33 20.28 12.92
N THR A 73 7.22 20.27 14.25
CA THR A 73 8.19 20.96 15.13
C THR A 73 9.40 20.11 15.48
N GLY A 74 9.40 18.82 15.12
CA GLY A 74 10.52 17.91 15.36
C GLY A 74 11.81 18.39 14.69
N ARG A 75 12.90 18.46 15.46
CA ARG A 75 14.25 18.82 14.97
C ARG A 75 15.22 17.67 15.22
N PRO A 76 15.19 16.59 14.41
CA PRO A 76 16.11 15.49 14.57
C PRO A 76 17.56 15.94 14.29
N VAL A 77 18.47 15.55 15.18
CA VAL A 77 19.91 15.80 15.03
C VAL A 77 20.68 14.51 15.26
N LEU A 78 21.77 14.29 14.51
CA LEU A 78 22.64 13.15 14.70
C LEU A 78 23.42 13.30 16.01
N VAL A 79 23.20 12.38 16.95
CA VAL A 79 23.88 12.39 18.27
C VAL A 79 24.96 11.32 18.40
N GLY A 80 25.03 10.36 17.46
CA GLY A 80 26.02 9.29 17.49
C GLY A 80 25.71 8.16 16.51
N MET A 81 26.56 7.12 16.56
CA MET A 81 26.45 5.89 15.79
C MET A 81 26.99 4.73 16.65
N GLY A 82 26.37 3.56 16.55
CA GLY A 82 26.77 2.38 17.31
C GLY A 82 26.24 1.09 16.69
N ILE A 83 26.66 -0.04 17.25
CA ILE A 83 26.23 -1.37 16.81
C ILE A 83 24.77 -1.58 17.23
N ALA A 84 23.92 -2.04 16.30
CA ALA A 84 22.48 -2.21 16.53
C ALA A 84 22.16 -3.02 17.80
N ARG A 85 22.89 -4.11 18.05
CA ARG A 85 22.76 -4.96 19.24
C ARG A 85 22.98 -4.20 20.56
N GLU A 86 23.79 -3.16 20.57
CA GLU A 86 24.14 -2.43 21.79
C GLU A 86 23.16 -1.28 22.09
N ILE A 87 22.55 -0.70 21.04
CA ILE A 87 21.81 0.56 21.17
C ILE A 87 20.31 0.46 20.90
N ILE A 88 19.84 -0.56 20.16
CA ILE A 88 18.41 -0.73 19.86
C ILE A 88 17.77 -1.57 20.97
N PRO A 89 16.77 -1.03 21.71
CA PRO A 89 16.09 -1.78 22.75
C PRO A 89 15.45 -3.06 22.20
N GLY A 90 15.74 -4.20 22.83
CA GLY A 90 15.21 -5.51 22.43
C GLY A 90 15.95 -6.20 21.28
N MET A 91 16.99 -5.58 20.71
CA MET A 91 17.82 -6.22 19.70
C MET A 91 18.65 -7.36 20.28
N HIS A 92 18.78 -8.46 19.56
CA HIS A 92 19.58 -9.63 19.95
C HIS A 92 20.11 -10.38 18.71
N ASP A 93 21.06 -11.30 18.91
CA ASP A 93 21.80 -11.96 17.82
C ASP A 93 20.93 -12.64 16.78
N ARG A 94 19.81 -13.22 17.22
CA ARG A 94 18.87 -13.92 16.33
C ARG A 94 17.67 -13.06 15.90
N LEU A 95 17.82 -11.74 15.86
CA LEU A 95 16.79 -10.82 15.39
C LEU A 95 17.27 -10.08 14.13
N ILE A 96 16.58 -10.32 13.02
CA ILE A 96 16.77 -9.56 11.78
C ILE A 96 15.51 -8.74 11.53
N LEU A 97 15.69 -7.43 11.32
CA LEU A 97 14.61 -6.51 11.00
C LEU A 97 14.51 -6.33 9.48
N HIS A 98 13.28 -6.17 8.97
CA HIS A 98 13.02 -5.88 7.56
C HIS A 98 12.09 -4.68 7.42
N ALA A 99 12.08 -4.07 6.23
CA ALA A 99 11.17 -2.97 5.92
C ALA A 99 9.73 -3.45 5.69
N GLY A 100 8.76 -2.58 5.97
CA GLY A 100 7.35 -2.81 5.69
C GLY A 100 6.56 -3.42 6.87
N PRO A 101 5.29 -3.78 6.65
CA PRO A 101 4.45 -4.41 7.67
C PRO A 101 4.94 -5.82 7.99
N PRO A 102 4.52 -6.42 9.12
CA PRO A 102 4.87 -7.79 9.46
C PRO A 102 4.58 -8.77 8.32
N ILE A 103 5.59 -9.55 7.92
CA ILE A 103 5.50 -10.56 6.87
C ILE A 103 6.30 -11.80 7.26
N SER A 104 5.72 -12.97 7.03
CA SER A 104 6.44 -14.23 7.24
C SER A 104 7.42 -14.48 6.09
N TRP A 105 8.43 -15.30 6.34
CA TRP A 105 9.44 -15.69 5.36
C TRP A 105 8.84 -16.20 4.04
N GLU A 106 7.82 -17.06 4.13
CA GLU A 106 7.17 -17.68 2.97
C GLU A 106 6.48 -16.65 2.06
N ARG A 107 6.19 -15.46 2.59
CA ARG A 107 5.54 -14.37 1.86
C ARG A 107 6.52 -13.27 1.43
N MET A 108 7.75 -13.28 1.93
CA MET A 108 8.79 -12.36 1.45
C MET A 108 9.05 -12.58 -0.03
N CYS A 109 9.25 -11.49 -0.76
CA CYS A 109 9.67 -11.55 -2.16
C CYS A 109 11.15 -11.96 -2.27
N GLY A 110 11.58 -12.36 -3.46
CA GLY A 110 12.97 -12.81 -3.71
C GLY A 110 14.05 -11.87 -3.15
N PRO A 111 13.99 -10.55 -3.42
CA PRO A 111 14.99 -9.61 -2.88
C PRO A 111 15.02 -9.52 -1.35
N GLN A 112 13.86 -9.55 -0.68
CA GLN A 112 13.81 -9.55 0.79
C GLN A 112 14.43 -10.83 1.36
N ARG A 113 14.15 -11.99 0.74
CA ARG A 113 14.76 -13.26 1.13
C ARG A 113 16.27 -13.23 0.96
N GLY A 114 16.75 -12.75 -0.18
CA GLY A 114 18.18 -12.57 -0.45
C GLY A 114 18.87 -11.68 0.58
N ALA A 115 18.23 -10.57 0.99
CA ALA A 115 18.77 -9.69 2.03
C ALA A 115 18.88 -10.38 3.39
N VAL A 116 17.86 -11.15 3.79
CA VAL A 116 17.89 -11.91 5.06
C VAL A 116 18.95 -13.00 5.02
N MET A 117 19.06 -13.77 3.94
CA MET A 117 20.10 -14.80 3.79
C MET A 117 21.50 -14.18 3.85
N GLY A 118 21.72 -13.06 3.16
CA GLY A 118 22.98 -12.32 3.25
C GLY A 118 23.28 -11.83 4.67
N ALA A 119 22.27 -11.36 5.40
CA ALA A 119 22.42 -10.95 6.80
C ALA A 119 22.76 -12.14 7.71
N LEU A 120 22.11 -13.29 7.54
CA LEU A 120 22.42 -14.52 8.30
C LEU A 120 23.86 -14.96 8.11
N ILE A 121 24.37 -14.94 6.88
CA ILE A 121 25.76 -15.28 6.58
C ILE A 121 26.71 -14.25 7.19
N TYR A 122 26.40 -12.96 7.06
CA TYR A 122 27.21 -11.86 7.62
C TYR A 122 27.34 -11.94 9.15
N GLU A 123 26.24 -12.24 9.83
CA GLU A 123 26.21 -12.40 11.30
C GLU A 123 26.75 -13.78 11.76
N GLY A 124 27.18 -14.65 10.84
CA GLY A 124 27.72 -15.98 11.14
C GLY A 124 26.68 -16.99 11.63
N LEU A 125 25.41 -16.76 11.32
CA LEU A 125 24.28 -17.65 11.66
C LEU A 125 24.06 -18.75 10.62
N ALA A 126 24.63 -18.58 9.41
CA ALA A 126 24.61 -19.56 8.33
C ALA A 126 25.97 -19.59 7.62
N GLN A 127 26.35 -20.74 7.06
CA GLN A 127 27.63 -20.90 6.37
C GLN A 127 27.60 -20.48 4.91
N ASP A 128 26.45 -20.66 4.25
CA ASP A 128 26.21 -20.34 2.86
C ASP A 128 24.72 -20.06 2.59
N GLU A 129 24.36 -19.76 1.34
CA GLU A 129 22.97 -19.45 0.95
C GLU A 129 22.01 -20.65 1.08
N LYS A 130 22.52 -21.90 1.09
CA LYS A 130 21.67 -23.09 1.27
C LYS A 130 21.35 -23.36 2.73
N ASP A 131 22.30 -23.03 3.62
CA ASP A 131 22.16 -23.14 5.06
C ASP A 131 21.32 -22.00 5.67
N ALA A 132 21.36 -20.82 5.03
CA ALA A 132 20.60 -19.61 5.40
C ALA A 132 19.09 -19.75 5.11
#